data_AF-A0A7S1CR40-F1
#
_entry.id   AF-A0A7S1CR40-F1
#
_cell.length_a   1.000
_cell.length_b   1.000
_cell.length_c   1.000
_cell.angle_alpha   90.00
_cell.angle_beta   90.00
_cell.angle_gamma   90.00
#
_symmetry.space_group_name_H-M   'P 1'
#
loop_
_entity.id
_entity.type
_entity.pdbx_description
1 polymer ?
#
loop_
_entity_poly.entity_id
_entity_poly.type
_entity_poly.pdbx_seq_one_letter_code
_entity_poly.pdbx_strand_id
1 'polypeptide(L)'
;TMPLSKEIIFSQPAVTIATSPFLVGDDLALLAQAASMDFIKHLDLPADGDYVALEILNGGRYYFVPEAFKAVTGRECAVASLRAKRSLDAESGEWKVRIWERNEVAVAGSGQHVLIGDTVATGTTLAGVLQAVCDEMEAKDSWGDISVFTIVGSATALPLLEDVAARLDAHGRALRLVFANACYPLDDNGTDMGFHFERGSFDARARAAFEEALGDYAPHMRCAIWDWGDRFREIDAHLTEIAEYYGGTTPPAPEWLTAGIARSVAARAAAGSGGGFR
;
A
#
# COMPACT_ATOMS: atom_id res chain seq x y z
N THR A 1 12.74 0.48 23.03
CA THR A 1 11.73 0.82 22.01
C THR A 1 11.19 -0.48 21.45
N MET A 2 9.93 -0.58 21.05
CA MET A 2 9.47 -1.80 20.37
C MET A 2 10.18 -1.89 19.01
N PRO A 3 10.76 -3.05 18.64
CA PRO A 3 11.55 -3.21 17.41
C PRO A 3 10.70 -3.00 16.15
N LEU A 4 9.38 -3.24 16.26
CA LEU A 4 8.36 -2.96 15.26
C LEU A 4 7.40 -1.89 15.81
N SER A 5 7.29 -0.74 15.16
CA SER A 5 6.23 0.23 15.43
C SER A 5 5.05 0.06 14.48
N LYS A 6 3.84 0.13 15.04
CA LYS A 6 2.58 0.17 14.31
C LYS A 6 1.93 1.53 14.52
N GLU A 7 1.76 2.29 13.45
CA GLU A 7 1.26 3.67 13.53
C GLU A 7 0.10 3.86 12.56
N ILE A 8 -0.89 4.66 12.95
CA ILE A 8 -2.02 5.03 12.08
C ILE A 8 -2.02 6.55 11.97
N ILE A 9 -1.98 7.06 10.73
CA ILE A 9 -2.02 8.49 10.44
C ILE A 9 -3.30 8.82 9.69
N PHE A 10 -3.83 10.02 9.88
CA PHE A 10 -4.92 10.51 9.03
C PHE A 10 -4.37 11.02 7.69
N SER A 11 -4.95 10.55 6.60
CA SER A 11 -4.68 11.05 5.25
C SER A 11 -5.99 11.13 4.46
N GLN A 12 -6.44 12.36 4.20
CA GLN A 12 -7.67 12.61 3.45
C GLN A 12 -7.63 12.01 2.02
N PRO A 13 -6.52 12.11 1.25
CA PRO A 13 -6.41 11.44 -0.04
C PRO A 13 -6.63 9.92 0.05
N ALA A 14 -6.06 9.27 1.06
CA ALA A 14 -6.24 7.83 1.28
C ALA A 14 -7.68 7.47 1.68
N VAL A 15 -8.43 8.34 2.37
CA VAL A 15 -9.86 8.13 2.62
C VAL A 15 -10.59 8.08 1.28
N THR A 16 -10.36 9.07 0.42
CA THR A 16 -11.00 9.15 -0.90
C THR A 16 -10.67 7.95 -1.78
N ILE A 17 -9.40 7.49 -1.79
CA ILE A 17 -8.98 6.28 -2.50
C ILE A 17 -9.78 5.06 -2.03
N ALA A 18 -9.94 4.93 -0.72
CA ALA A 18 -10.57 3.75 -0.12
C ALA A 18 -12.10 3.73 -0.32
N THR A 19 -12.74 4.90 -0.38
CA THR A 19 -14.20 5.02 -0.54
C THR A 19 -14.66 5.08 -1.98
N SER A 20 -13.76 5.30 -2.95
CA SER A 20 -14.12 5.54 -4.34
C SER A 20 -13.41 4.53 -5.26
N PRO A 21 -13.97 3.32 -5.41
CA PRO A 21 -13.34 2.25 -6.19
C PRO A 21 -13.27 2.56 -7.70
N PHE A 22 -14.03 3.53 -8.17
CA PHE A 22 -14.00 4.04 -9.54
C PHE A 22 -12.87 5.04 -9.83
N LEU A 23 -12.07 5.44 -8.83
CA LEU A 23 -10.86 6.22 -9.05
C LEU A 23 -9.78 5.33 -9.65
N VAL A 24 -9.27 5.72 -10.81
CA VAL A 24 -8.33 4.96 -11.64
C VAL A 24 -7.38 5.91 -12.37
N GLY A 25 -6.25 5.41 -12.86
CA GLY A 25 -5.31 6.20 -13.68
C GLY A 25 -4.78 7.47 -12.99
N ASP A 26 -4.74 8.58 -13.72
CA ASP A 26 -4.10 9.83 -13.28
C ASP A 26 -4.73 10.43 -12.01
N ASP A 27 -6.06 10.42 -11.91
CA ASP A 27 -6.77 10.93 -10.72
C ASP A 27 -6.40 10.11 -9.47
N LEU A 28 -6.27 8.79 -9.63
CA LEU A 28 -5.79 7.92 -8.56
C LEU A 28 -4.32 8.18 -8.23
N ALA A 29 -3.48 8.40 -9.25
CA ALA A 29 -2.06 8.68 -9.07
C ALA A 29 -1.82 9.94 -8.23
N LEU A 30 -2.57 11.02 -8.51
CA LEU A 30 -2.49 12.27 -7.76
C LEU A 30 -2.84 12.06 -6.27
N LEU A 31 -3.89 11.28 -5.99
CA LEU A 31 -4.28 10.99 -4.61
C LEU A 31 -3.29 10.06 -3.92
N ALA A 32 -2.75 9.06 -4.63
CA ALA A 32 -1.77 8.12 -4.09
C ALA A 32 -0.47 8.85 -3.71
N GLN A 33 0.02 9.72 -4.59
CA GLN A 33 1.16 10.58 -4.29
C GLN A 33 0.87 11.49 -3.09
N ALA A 34 -0.30 12.13 -3.04
CA ALA A 34 -0.68 12.99 -1.92
C ALA A 34 -0.76 12.22 -0.59
N ALA A 35 -1.27 10.98 -0.59
CA ALA A 35 -1.25 10.11 0.59
C ALA A 35 0.18 9.78 1.04
N SER A 36 1.06 9.45 0.08
CA SER A 36 2.49 9.23 0.37
C SER A 36 3.19 10.49 0.88
N MET A 37 2.78 11.69 0.46
CA MET A 37 3.31 12.94 1.04
C MET A 37 2.94 13.08 2.51
N ASP A 38 1.75 12.66 2.93
CA ASP A 38 1.37 12.66 4.35
C ASP A 38 2.23 11.68 5.15
N PHE A 39 2.55 10.52 4.58
CA PHE A 39 3.51 9.58 5.15
C PHE A 39 4.91 10.18 5.32
N ILE A 40 5.47 10.81 4.27
CA ILE A 40 6.82 11.41 4.37
C ILE A 40 6.87 12.52 5.42
N LYS A 41 5.83 13.36 5.51
CA LYS A 41 5.74 14.39 6.56
C LYS A 41 5.67 13.78 7.97
N HIS A 42 4.98 12.65 8.13
CA HIS A 42 4.82 11.97 9.41
C HIS A 42 6.15 11.40 9.93
N LEU A 43 7.02 10.92 9.05
CA LEU A 43 8.28 10.28 9.46
C LEU A 43 9.28 11.23 10.12
N ASP A 44 9.14 12.55 9.95
CA ASP A 44 10.07 13.58 10.43
C ASP A 44 11.54 13.27 10.07
N LEU A 45 11.77 13.06 8.78
CA LEU A 45 13.04 12.58 8.25
C LEU A 45 14.17 13.63 8.41
N PRO A 46 15.36 13.24 8.92
CA PRO A 46 16.52 14.12 8.99
C PRO A 46 16.90 14.77 7.64
N ALA A 47 17.23 16.06 7.69
CA ALA A 47 17.55 16.83 6.49
C ALA A 47 18.83 16.38 5.77
N ASP A 48 19.72 15.63 6.43
CA ASP A 48 21.00 15.11 5.95
C ASP A 48 21.02 13.59 5.75
N GLY A 49 19.88 12.91 5.95
CA GLY A 49 19.81 11.46 5.76
C GLY A 49 19.90 11.04 4.29
N ASP A 50 20.39 9.82 4.05
CA ASP A 50 20.33 9.15 2.76
C ASP A 50 19.12 8.21 2.72
N TYR A 51 18.34 8.32 1.65
CA TYR A 51 17.05 7.62 1.51
C TYR A 51 16.98 6.84 0.21
N VAL A 52 16.31 5.69 0.27
CA VAL A 52 15.97 4.91 -0.90
C VAL A 52 14.50 4.53 -0.85
N ALA A 53 13.79 4.81 -1.95
CA ALA A 53 12.45 4.29 -2.17
C ALA A 53 12.56 2.90 -2.82
N LEU A 54 11.95 1.90 -2.17
CA LEU A 54 11.94 0.52 -2.65
C LEU A 54 10.58 0.17 -3.25
N GLU A 55 10.55 0.02 -4.57
CA GLU A 55 9.37 -0.41 -5.32
C GLU A 55 9.26 -1.94 -5.30
N ILE A 56 8.24 -2.46 -4.61
CA ILE A 56 7.90 -3.89 -4.63
C ILE A 56 6.89 -4.13 -5.75
N LEU A 57 7.34 -4.77 -6.85
CA LEU A 57 6.52 -5.04 -8.03
C LEU A 57 5.85 -3.75 -8.57
N ASN A 58 4.71 -3.90 -9.25
CA ASN A 58 3.87 -2.77 -9.62
C ASN A 58 3.09 -2.21 -8.43
N GLY A 59 2.87 -3.01 -7.38
CA GLY A 59 2.10 -2.60 -6.20
C GLY A 59 2.71 -1.37 -5.53
N GLY A 60 4.02 -1.41 -5.27
CA GLY A 60 4.70 -0.30 -4.61
C GLY A 60 5.04 0.89 -5.50
N ARG A 61 5.21 0.69 -6.81
CA ARG A 61 5.42 1.79 -7.76
C ARG A 61 4.29 2.81 -7.72
N TYR A 62 3.04 2.34 -7.64
CA TYR A 62 1.88 3.21 -7.66
C TYR A 62 1.62 3.95 -6.35
N TYR A 63 2.50 3.82 -5.35
CA TYR A 63 2.51 4.70 -4.19
C TYR A 63 3.27 6.01 -4.44
N PHE A 64 4.06 6.12 -5.53
CA PHE A 64 4.78 7.34 -5.90
C PHE A 64 5.61 7.92 -4.73
N VAL A 65 6.25 7.03 -3.97
CA VAL A 65 7.08 7.40 -2.81
C VAL A 65 8.25 8.31 -3.21
N PRO A 66 8.99 8.08 -4.31
CA PRO A 66 10.05 8.99 -4.74
C PRO A 66 9.53 10.41 -5.01
N GLU A 67 8.42 10.53 -5.73
CA GLU A 67 7.81 11.81 -6.08
C GLU A 67 7.25 12.53 -4.85
N ALA A 68 6.64 11.79 -3.92
CA ALA A 68 6.19 12.32 -2.66
C ALA A 68 7.36 12.81 -1.79
N PHE A 69 8.45 12.03 -1.73
CA PHE A 69 9.67 12.41 -1.01
C PHE A 69 10.24 13.72 -1.54
N LYS A 70 10.38 13.85 -2.86
CA LYS A 70 10.84 15.08 -3.51
C LYS A 70 9.91 16.26 -3.26
N ALA A 71 8.60 16.06 -3.34
CA ALA A 71 7.62 17.12 -3.11
C ALA A 71 7.66 17.66 -1.68
N VAL A 72 7.90 16.80 -0.68
CA VAL A 72 7.93 17.19 0.74
C VAL A 72 9.29 17.76 1.15
N THR A 73 10.40 17.16 0.69
CA THR A 73 11.75 17.48 1.17
C THR A 73 12.52 18.41 0.25
N GLY A 74 12.10 18.55 -1.02
CA GLY A 74 12.85 19.24 -2.06
C GLY A 74 14.07 18.45 -2.59
N ARG A 75 14.27 17.21 -2.15
CA ARG A 75 15.42 16.36 -2.48
C ARG A 75 14.99 15.10 -3.23
N GLU A 76 15.86 14.56 -4.07
CA GLU A 76 15.69 13.22 -4.63
C GLU A 76 16.09 12.16 -3.59
N CYS A 77 15.43 11.01 -3.62
CA CYS A 77 15.91 9.79 -2.99
C CYS A 77 16.36 8.80 -4.08
N ALA A 78 17.21 7.85 -3.72
CA ALA A 78 17.52 6.75 -4.63
C ALA A 78 16.25 5.90 -4.86
N VAL A 79 16.15 5.24 -6.01
CA VAL A 79 15.06 4.31 -6.29
C VAL A 79 15.67 2.94 -6.54
N ALA A 80 15.08 1.93 -5.91
CA ALA A 80 15.40 0.53 -6.15
C ALA A 80 14.11 -0.24 -6.40
N SER A 81 14.18 -1.31 -7.18
CA SER A 81 12.99 -2.12 -7.47
C SER A 81 13.28 -3.61 -7.38
N LEU A 82 12.32 -4.36 -6.88
CA LEU A 82 12.41 -5.80 -6.81
C LEU A 82 11.11 -6.46 -7.24
N ARG A 83 11.23 -7.69 -7.74
CA ARG A 83 10.08 -8.53 -8.04
C ARG A 83 10.10 -9.79 -7.20
N ALA A 84 9.03 -9.95 -6.44
CA ALA A 84 8.77 -11.12 -5.62
C ALA A 84 7.64 -11.95 -6.25
N LYS A 85 7.72 -13.28 -6.14
CA LYS A 85 6.62 -14.18 -6.47
C LYS A 85 6.37 -15.11 -5.31
N ARG A 86 5.09 -15.27 -4.95
CA ARG A 86 4.66 -16.27 -3.97
C ARG A 86 4.47 -17.62 -4.64
N SER A 87 4.88 -18.68 -3.96
CA SER A 87 4.58 -20.06 -4.31
C SER A 87 4.25 -20.82 -3.04
N LEU A 88 3.22 -21.65 -3.08
CA LEU A 88 2.97 -22.59 -1.99
C LEU A 88 4.00 -23.72 -2.09
N ASP A 89 4.75 -23.94 -1.02
CA ASP A 89 5.63 -25.09 -0.92
C ASP A 89 4.78 -26.36 -0.81
N ALA A 90 5.00 -27.31 -1.71
CA ALA A 90 4.17 -28.52 -1.78
C ALA A 90 4.42 -29.49 -0.62
N GLU A 91 5.56 -29.39 0.07
CA GLU A 91 5.95 -30.30 1.15
C GLU A 91 5.54 -29.72 2.52
N SER A 92 5.83 -28.45 2.77
CA SER A 92 5.50 -27.80 4.05
C SER A 92 4.10 -27.18 4.08
N GLY A 93 3.49 -26.93 2.91
CA GLY A 93 2.23 -26.19 2.81
C GLY A 93 2.38 -24.70 3.16
N GLU A 94 3.61 -24.19 3.28
CA GLU A 94 3.89 -22.80 3.62
C GLU A 94 4.05 -21.94 2.38
N TRP A 95 3.68 -20.67 2.48
CA TRP A 95 3.94 -19.71 1.41
C TRP A 95 5.41 -19.30 1.40
N LYS A 96 6.12 -19.67 0.33
CA LYS A 96 7.48 -19.19 0.05
C LYS A 96 7.46 -17.98 -0.87
N VAL A 97 8.31 -17.01 -0.58
CA VAL A 97 8.54 -15.84 -1.45
C VAL A 97 9.87 -16.02 -2.15
N ARG A 98 9.86 -16.04 -3.49
CA ARG A 98 11.06 -16.02 -4.31
C ARG A 98 11.24 -14.64 -4.91
N ILE A 99 12.38 -14.01 -4.62
CA ILE A 99 12.85 -12.84 -5.37
C ILE A 99 13.39 -13.34 -6.70
N TRP A 100 12.81 -12.89 -7.82
CA TRP A 100 13.14 -13.41 -9.15
C TRP A 100 13.69 -12.34 -10.10
N GLU A 101 13.58 -11.07 -9.74
CA GLU A 101 14.25 -9.97 -10.43
C GLU A 101 14.67 -8.90 -9.40
N ARG A 102 15.91 -8.41 -9.54
CA ARG A 102 16.51 -7.36 -8.73
C ARG A 102 17.07 -6.31 -9.67
N ASN A 103 16.37 -5.19 -9.85
CA ASN A 103 16.88 -4.07 -10.63
C ASN A 103 17.33 -2.97 -9.67
N GLU A 104 18.62 -2.64 -9.76
CA GLU A 104 19.21 -1.56 -8.96
C GLU A 104 19.06 -1.78 -7.44
N VAL A 105 19.04 -3.04 -7.03
CA VAL A 105 18.99 -3.47 -5.63
C VAL A 105 20.37 -3.29 -4.98
N ALA A 106 20.91 -2.08 -5.06
CA ALA A 106 21.76 -1.57 -4.00
C ALA A 106 20.83 -0.84 -3.01
N VAL A 107 19.83 -1.56 -2.45
CA VAL A 107 18.84 -1.02 -1.49
C VAL A 107 19.50 -0.48 -0.23
N ALA A 108 20.77 -0.78 -0.02
CA ALA A 108 21.57 -0.18 1.03
C ALA A 108 22.99 0.06 0.48
N GLY A 109 23.18 1.15 -0.23
CA GLY A 109 24.47 1.83 -0.16
C GLY A 109 24.52 2.56 1.18
N SER A 110 25.49 2.26 2.04
CA SER A 110 25.83 3.06 3.23
C SER A 110 24.66 3.45 4.17
N GLY A 111 23.98 2.48 4.76
CA GLY A 111 23.07 2.69 5.89
C GLY A 111 21.80 3.50 5.58
N GLN A 112 21.42 3.58 4.30
CA GLN A 112 20.24 4.28 3.81
C GLN A 112 18.95 3.83 4.51
N HIS A 113 18.07 4.81 4.80
CA HIS A 113 16.71 4.53 5.27
C HIS A 113 15.84 4.11 4.09
N VAL A 114 15.28 2.91 4.17
CA VAL A 114 14.41 2.31 3.15
C VAL A 114 12.96 2.76 3.36
N LEU A 115 12.38 3.37 2.33
CA LEU A 115 10.99 3.82 2.26
C LEU A 115 10.21 2.93 1.31
N ILE A 116 9.10 2.35 1.76
CA ILE A 116 8.26 1.44 0.95
C ILE A 116 6.83 1.96 1.00
N GLY A 117 6.17 2.00 -0.15
CA GLY A 117 4.71 2.02 -0.23
C GLY A 117 4.26 0.66 -0.76
N ASP A 118 3.29 0.01 -0.12
CA ASP A 118 2.69 -1.23 -0.64
C ASP A 118 1.33 -1.51 0.01
N THR A 119 0.49 -2.29 -0.64
CA THR A 119 -0.77 -2.78 -0.07
C THR A 119 -0.50 -4.02 0.78
N VAL A 120 -0.65 -3.89 2.09
CA VAL A 120 -0.24 -4.93 3.04
C VAL A 120 -1.44 -5.73 3.57
N ALA A 121 -1.85 -6.78 2.86
CA ALA A 121 -2.89 -7.70 3.35
C ALA A 121 -2.33 -8.72 4.36
N THR A 122 -1.91 -9.90 3.91
CA THR A 122 -1.37 -10.94 4.79
C THR A 122 0.05 -10.67 5.28
N GLY A 123 0.79 -9.76 4.63
CA GLY A 123 2.19 -9.45 4.95
C GLY A 123 3.22 -10.45 4.41
N THR A 124 2.81 -11.59 3.84
CA THR A 124 3.74 -12.64 3.40
C THR A 124 4.77 -12.14 2.39
N THR A 125 4.33 -11.42 1.36
CA THR A 125 5.24 -10.85 0.34
C THR A 125 6.20 -9.87 0.99
N LEU A 126 5.69 -8.92 1.79
CA LEU A 126 6.48 -7.91 2.47
C LEU A 126 7.55 -8.54 3.37
N ALA A 127 7.18 -9.54 4.19
CA ALA A 127 8.12 -10.23 5.07
C ALA A 127 9.28 -10.87 4.29
N GLY A 128 8.98 -11.62 3.22
CA GLY A 128 10.03 -12.23 2.38
C GLY A 128 10.91 -11.21 1.66
N VAL A 129 10.34 -10.08 1.27
CA VAL A 129 11.10 -8.96 0.68
C VAL A 129 12.02 -8.31 1.70
N LEU A 130 11.51 -7.99 2.89
CA LEU A 130 12.30 -7.35 3.93
C LEU A 130 13.39 -8.28 4.47
N GLN A 131 13.16 -9.60 4.52
CA GLN A 131 14.22 -10.57 4.80
C GLN A 131 15.35 -10.45 3.78
N ALA A 132 15.03 -10.40 2.48
CA ALA A 132 16.04 -10.22 1.44
C ALA A 132 16.78 -8.88 1.53
N VAL A 133 16.10 -7.81 1.98
CA VAL A 133 16.72 -6.50 2.24
C VAL A 133 17.70 -6.61 3.42
N CYS A 134 17.30 -7.24 4.53
CA CYS A 134 18.20 -7.47 5.67
C CYS A 134 19.41 -8.33 5.28
N ASP A 135 19.24 -9.36 4.45
CA ASP A 135 20.36 -10.18 3.98
C ASP A 135 21.38 -9.35 3.19
N GLU A 136 20.93 -8.36 2.42
CA GLU A 136 21.83 -7.44 1.73
C GLU A 136 22.50 -6.43 2.65
N MET A 137 21.77 -5.89 3.63
CA MET A 137 22.34 -5.02 4.66
C MET A 137 23.43 -5.76 5.44
N GLU A 138 23.19 -7.02 5.80
CA GLU A 138 24.12 -7.89 6.50
C GLU A 138 25.36 -8.20 5.65
N ALA A 139 25.18 -8.57 4.38
CA ALA A 139 26.30 -8.85 3.47
C ALA A 139 27.22 -7.65 3.24
N LYS A 140 26.71 -6.42 3.42
CA LYS A 140 27.46 -5.17 3.26
C LYS A 140 27.87 -4.53 4.59
N ASP A 141 27.49 -5.12 5.73
CA ASP A 141 27.61 -4.55 7.06
C ASP A 141 27.12 -3.09 7.14
N SER A 142 25.92 -2.85 6.58
CA SER A 142 25.40 -1.52 6.32
C SER A 142 23.90 -1.47 6.56
N TRP A 143 23.52 -1.01 7.76
CA TRP A 143 22.15 -1.07 8.27
C TRP A 143 21.49 0.31 8.33
N GLY A 144 20.25 0.39 7.88
CA GLY A 144 19.39 1.57 7.97
C GLY A 144 17.99 1.21 8.49
N ASP A 145 17.22 2.23 8.86
CA ASP A 145 15.83 2.04 9.24
C ASP A 145 14.97 1.62 8.04
N ILE A 146 13.84 0.98 8.30
CA ILE A 146 12.84 0.64 7.29
C ILE A 146 11.49 1.24 7.69
N SER A 147 10.85 1.95 6.77
CA SER A 147 9.51 2.49 6.96
C SER A 147 8.61 2.11 5.80
N VAL A 148 7.53 1.40 6.14
CA VAL A 148 6.53 0.89 5.20
C VAL A 148 5.24 1.68 5.38
N PHE A 149 4.68 2.16 4.28
CA PHE A 149 3.40 2.85 4.21
C PHE A 149 2.39 2.01 3.45
N THR A 150 1.17 1.92 3.98
CA THR A 150 0.06 1.21 3.33
C THR A 150 -1.19 2.07 3.37
N ILE A 151 -1.82 2.29 2.21
CA ILE A 151 -3.08 3.05 2.11
C ILE A 151 -4.21 2.22 2.71
N VAL A 152 -4.20 0.91 2.46
CA VAL A 152 -5.09 -0.08 3.08
C VAL A 152 -4.25 -1.29 3.42
N GLY A 153 -4.10 -1.58 4.71
CA GLY A 153 -3.40 -2.77 5.17
C GLY A 153 -4.00 -3.37 6.43
N SER A 154 -3.50 -4.56 6.80
CA SER A 154 -3.97 -5.32 7.95
C SER A 154 -2.88 -5.61 8.98
N ALA A 155 -3.29 -5.68 10.25
CA ALA A 155 -2.45 -6.12 11.35
C ALA A 155 -2.06 -7.61 11.25
N THR A 156 -2.73 -8.39 10.40
CA THR A 156 -2.35 -9.80 10.15
C THR A 156 -0.90 -9.93 9.67
N ALA A 157 -0.35 -8.89 9.06
CA ALA A 157 1.05 -8.86 8.64
C ALA A 157 2.05 -8.79 9.81
N LEU A 158 1.67 -8.22 10.96
CA LEU A 158 2.62 -7.85 12.02
C LEU A 158 3.44 -9.03 12.55
N PRO A 159 2.86 -10.21 12.87
CA PRO A 159 3.65 -11.34 13.36
C PRO A 159 4.71 -11.81 12.36
N LEU A 160 4.45 -11.69 11.05
CA LEU A 160 5.43 -12.08 10.01
C LEU A 160 6.60 -11.10 9.90
N LEU A 161 6.49 -9.91 10.50
CA LEU A 161 7.51 -8.87 10.49
C LEU A 161 8.35 -8.86 11.77
N GLU A 162 8.02 -9.66 12.78
CA GLU A 162 8.72 -9.68 14.07
C GLU A 162 10.19 -10.09 13.91
N ASP A 163 10.48 -11.11 13.11
CA ASP A 163 11.86 -11.55 12.85
C ASP A 163 12.69 -10.48 12.14
N VAL A 164 12.09 -9.77 11.18
CA VAL A 164 12.73 -8.65 10.47
C VAL A 164 13.03 -7.52 11.44
N ALA A 165 12.05 -7.17 12.28
CA ALA A 165 12.20 -6.13 13.29
C ALA A 165 13.28 -6.46 14.32
N ALA A 166 13.34 -7.71 14.78
CA ALA A 166 14.37 -8.18 15.69
C ALA A 166 15.78 -8.13 15.06
N ARG A 167 15.90 -8.48 13.77
CA ARG A 167 17.17 -8.33 13.03
C ARG A 167 17.61 -6.87 12.96
N LEU A 168 16.70 -5.94 12.63
CA LEU A 168 17.03 -4.50 12.59
C LEU A 168 17.43 -3.96 13.97
N ASP A 169 16.71 -4.35 15.03
CA ASP A 169 16.95 -3.89 16.41
C ASP A 169 18.32 -4.34 16.95
N ALA A 170 18.79 -5.53 16.57
CA ALA A 170 20.13 -6.01 16.89
C ALA A 170 21.24 -5.07 16.36
N HIS A 171 20.93 -4.24 15.35
CA HIS A 171 21.82 -3.22 14.78
C HIS A 171 21.40 -1.78 15.14
N GLY A 172 20.49 -1.61 16.11
CA GLY A 172 19.99 -0.30 16.53
C GLY A 172 19.16 0.41 15.47
N ARG A 173 18.48 -0.36 14.60
CA ARG A 173 17.55 0.13 13.57
C ARG A 173 16.11 -0.28 13.87
N ALA A 174 15.17 0.40 13.27
CA ALA A 174 13.74 0.20 13.50
C ALA A 174 13.00 -0.21 12.21
N LEU A 175 11.97 -1.05 12.39
CA LEU A 175 10.92 -1.27 11.41
C LEU A 175 9.68 -0.48 11.80
N ARG A 176 9.20 0.39 10.91
CA ARG A 176 7.94 1.13 11.10
C ARG A 176 6.93 0.69 10.05
N LEU A 177 5.72 0.34 10.48
CA LEU A 177 4.58 0.11 9.60
C LEU A 177 3.51 1.16 9.87
N VAL A 178 3.33 2.05 8.90
CA VAL A 178 2.42 3.19 8.94
C VAL A 178 1.21 2.92 8.07
N PHE A 179 0.04 2.93 8.68
CA PHE A 179 -1.25 2.76 8.01
C PHE A 179 -1.88 4.12 7.76
N ALA A 180 -2.36 4.35 6.53
CA ALA A 180 -3.25 5.47 6.27
C ALA A 180 -4.63 5.14 6.81
N ASN A 181 -5.15 6.01 7.68
CA ASN A 181 -6.51 6.06 8.22
C ASN A 181 -6.94 4.89 9.10
N ALA A 182 -6.59 3.67 8.74
CA ALA A 182 -7.01 2.48 9.45
C ALA A 182 -6.08 1.29 9.24
N CYS A 183 -6.05 0.44 10.25
CA CYS A 183 -5.59 -0.93 10.17
C CYS A 183 -6.83 -1.82 10.05
N TYR A 184 -7.06 -2.32 8.84
CA TYR A 184 -8.26 -3.08 8.46
C TYR A 184 -8.15 -4.53 8.91
N PRO A 185 -9.23 -5.17 9.37
CA PRO A 185 -9.26 -6.61 9.52
C PRO A 185 -9.35 -7.28 8.14
N LEU A 186 -8.78 -8.48 8.03
CA LEU A 186 -9.03 -9.32 6.85
C LEU A 186 -10.37 -10.03 6.99
N ASP A 187 -11.05 -10.17 5.86
CA ASP A 187 -12.23 -11.02 5.73
C ASP A 187 -11.84 -12.50 5.66
N ASP A 188 -12.84 -13.37 5.77
CA ASP A 188 -12.67 -14.83 5.84
C ASP A 188 -12.01 -15.42 4.58
N ASN A 189 -12.04 -14.71 3.45
CA ASN A 189 -11.31 -15.10 2.24
C ASN A 189 -9.78 -14.87 2.34
N GLY A 190 -9.31 -14.25 3.42
CA GLY A 190 -7.90 -14.04 3.73
C GLY A 190 -7.21 -12.92 2.96
N THR A 191 -7.93 -12.14 2.16
CA THR A 191 -7.32 -11.09 1.30
C THR A 191 -8.09 -9.78 1.26
N ASP A 192 -9.42 -9.82 1.33
CA ASP A 192 -10.23 -8.61 1.31
C ASP A 192 -10.16 -7.86 2.66
N MET A 193 -10.12 -6.54 2.57
CA MET A 193 -10.01 -5.63 3.71
C MET A 193 -11.24 -4.71 3.71
N GLY A 194 -12.32 -5.20 4.32
CA GLY A 194 -13.61 -4.50 4.41
C GLY A 194 -13.68 -3.42 5.51
N PHE A 195 -14.71 -2.57 5.43
CA PHE A 195 -14.98 -1.49 6.40
C PHE A 195 -15.68 -2.00 7.67
N HIS A 196 -14.97 -2.79 8.46
CA HIS A 196 -15.45 -3.33 9.74
C HIS A 196 -15.03 -2.43 10.90
N PHE A 197 -15.80 -1.38 11.18
CA PHE A 197 -15.47 -0.33 12.16
C PHE A 197 -15.35 -0.82 13.62
N GLU A 198 -15.93 -1.99 13.91
CA GLU A 198 -15.91 -2.65 15.21
C GLU A 198 -14.72 -3.60 15.39
N ARG A 199 -14.12 -4.07 14.29
CA ARG A 199 -12.97 -5.00 14.30
C ARG A 199 -11.66 -4.33 13.94
N GLY A 200 -11.68 -3.28 13.12
CA GLY A 200 -10.50 -2.53 12.71
C GLY A 200 -10.09 -1.45 13.72
N SER A 201 -8.89 -0.91 13.53
CA SER A 201 -8.41 0.24 14.29
C SER A 201 -8.35 1.44 13.35
N PHE A 202 -9.06 2.51 13.67
CA PHE A 202 -9.23 3.68 12.80
C PHE A 202 -8.78 4.95 13.53
N ASP A 203 -8.12 5.88 12.83
CA ASP A 203 -8.02 7.26 13.29
C ASP A 203 -9.44 7.84 13.42
N ALA A 204 -9.71 8.59 14.48
CA ALA A 204 -11.05 9.10 14.77
C ALA A 204 -11.61 10.01 13.65
N ARG A 205 -10.74 10.80 13.00
CA ARG A 205 -11.13 11.65 11.86
C ARG A 205 -11.40 10.81 10.63
N ALA A 206 -10.59 9.78 10.40
CA ALA A 206 -10.81 8.84 9.31
C ALA A 206 -12.13 8.08 9.46
N ARG A 207 -12.43 7.59 10.66
CA ARG A 207 -13.71 6.93 10.96
C ARG A 207 -14.89 7.81 10.60
N ALA A 208 -14.89 9.07 11.08
CA ALA A 208 -15.95 10.02 10.75
C ALA A 208 -16.07 10.26 9.23
N ALA A 209 -14.95 10.39 8.52
CA ALA A 209 -14.94 10.59 7.08
C ALA A 209 -15.44 9.35 6.31
N PHE A 210 -15.12 8.13 6.77
CA PHE A 210 -15.66 6.90 6.18
C PHE A 210 -17.15 6.73 6.45
N GLU A 211 -17.61 7.00 7.67
CA GLU A 211 -19.03 6.98 8.04
C GLU A 211 -19.82 8.03 7.23
N GLU A 212 -19.26 9.21 6.99
CA GLU A 212 -19.87 10.23 6.13
C GLU A 212 -19.95 9.79 4.66
N ALA A 213 -18.87 9.23 4.12
CA ALA A 213 -18.79 8.87 2.70
C ALA A 213 -19.60 7.61 2.35
N LEU A 214 -19.59 6.61 3.22
CA LEU A 214 -20.18 5.29 2.96
C LEU A 214 -21.54 5.11 3.66
N GLY A 215 -21.75 5.77 4.80
CA GLY A 215 -22.93 5.57 5.64
C GLY A 215 -23.19 4.10 5.96
N ASP A 216 -24.46 3.72 5.94
CA ASP A 216 -24.91 2.35 6.16
C ASP A 216 -24.47 1.37 5.05
N TYR A 217 -23.91 1.87 3.94
CA TYR A 217 -23.43 1.02 2.84
C TYR A 217 -22.01 0.48 3.08
N ALA A 218 -21.29 0.94 4.10
CA ALA A 218 -19.92 0.51 4.38
C ALA A 218 -19.73 -1.03 4.45
N PRO A 219 -20.62 -1.82 5.09
CA PRO A 219 -20.50 -3.28 5.14
C PRO A 219 -20.68 -3.98 3.79
N HIS A 220 -21.20 -3.27 2.78
CA HIS A 220 -21.44 -3.78 1.42
C HIS A 220 -20.33 -3.41 0.44
N MET A 221 -19.32 -2.66 0.90
CA MET A 221 -18.10 -2.44 0.15
C MET A 221 -17.24 -3.72 0.20
N ARG A 222 -16.94 -4.31 -0.96
CA ARG A 222 -16.18 -5.57 -1.06
C ARG A 222 -14.81 -5.50 -0.40
N CYS A 223 -14.03 -4.49 -0.76
CA CYS A 223 -12.67 -4.29 -0.29
C CYS A 223 -12.35 -2.81 -0.36
N ALA A 224 -11.65 -2.27 0.63
CA ALA A 224 -11.31 -0.86 0.67
C ALA A 224 -10.32 -0.45 -0.44
N ILE A 225 -9.50 -1.36 -0.97
CA ILE A 225 -8.47 -1.00 -1.95
C ILE A 225 -8.72 -1.55 -3.36
N TRP A 226 -9.50 -2.64 -3.47
CA TRP A 226 -9.63 -3.46 -4.69
C TRP A 226 -8.26 -3.94 -5.21
N ASP A 227 -8.19 -4.46 -6.44
CA ASP A 227 -6.88 -4.74 -7.02
C ASP A 227 -6.16 -3.43 -7.33
N TRP A 228 -5.17 -3.13 -6.50
CA TRP A 228 -4.42 -1.87 -6.58
C TRP A 228 -3.70 -1.70 -7.92
N GLY A 229 -3.14 -2.76 -8.49
CA GLY A 229 -2.38 -2.69 -9.74
C GLY A 229 -3.28 -2.52 -10.96
N ASP A 230 -4.44 -3.16 -10.95
CA ASP A 230 -5.37 -3.12 -12.09
C ASP A 230 -6.06 -1.77 -12.24
N ARG A 231 -6.20 -1.00 -11.15
CA ARG A 231 -6.65 0.40 -11.18
C ARG A 231 -5.73 1.35 -11.97
N PHE A 232 -4.52 0.92 -12.31
CA PHE A 232 -3.58 1.67 -13.16
C PHE A 232 -3.35 1.01 -14.52
N ARG A 233 -3.35 -0.32 -14.59
CA ARG A 233 -2.95 -1.07 -15.80
C ARG A 233 -4.13 -1.63 -16.58
N GLU A 234 -5.07 -2.24 -15.87
CA GLU A 234 -6.20 -2.96 -16.45
C GLU A 234 -7.50 -2.20 -16.15
N ILE A 235 -7.46 -0.88 -16.34
CA ILE A 235 -8.51 0.05 -15.90
C ILE A 235 -9.89 -0.38 -16.41
N ASP A 236 -9.99 -0.76 -17.67
CA ASP A 236 -11.28 -1.10 -18.28
C ASP A 236 -11.83 -2.42 -17.71
N ALA A 237 -10.95 -3.38 -17.40
CA ALA A 237 -11.32 -4.63 -16.74
C ALA A 237 -11.76 -4.38 -15.29
N HIS A 238 -11.03 -3.57 -14.54
CA HIS A 238 -11.38 -3.15 -13.18
C HIS A 238 -12.74 -2.42 -13.14
N LEU A 239 -12.95 -1.44 -14.03
CA LEU A 239 -14.22 -0.71 -14.11
C LEU A 239 -15.40 -1.63 -14.47
N THR A 240 -15.16 -2.64 -15.32
CA THR A 240 -16.17 -3.66 -15.63
C THR A 240 -16.49 -4.50 -14.41
N GLU A 241 -15.47 -4.99 -13.69
CA GLU A 241 -15.65 -5.81 -12.47
C GLU A 241 -16.46 -5.06 -11.41
N ILE A 242 -16.11 -3.81 -11.10
CA ILE A 242 -16.84 -3.04 -10.08
C ILE A 242 -18.26 -2.72 -10.54
N ALA A 243 -18.49 -2.47 -11.83
CA ALA A 243 -19.83 -2.23 -12.37
C ALA A 243 -20.72 -3.48 -12.25
N GLU A 244 -20.17 -4.65 -12.58
CA GLU A 244 -20.88 -5.93 -12.44
C GLU A 244 -21.18 -6.25 -10.97
N TYR A 245 -20.18 -6.08 -10.09
CA TYR A 245 -20.34 -6.31 -8.66
C TYR A 245 -21.45 -5.41 -8.09
N TYR A 246 -21.32 -4.09 -8.20
CA TYR A 246 -22.27 -3.14 -7.60
C TYR A 246 -23.60 -3.05 -8.33
N GLY A 247 -23.69 -3.51 -9.59
CA GLY A 247 -24.94 -3.68 -10.31
C GLY A 247 -25.80 -4.84 -9.78
N GLY A 248 -25.19 -5.81 -9.10
CA GLY A 248 -25.85 -7.02 -8.58
C GLY A 248 -26.01 -7.08 -7.05
N THR A 249 -25.51 -6.09 -6.30
CA THR A 249 -25.55 -6.12 -4.83
C THR A 249 -26.95 -5.90 -4.27
N THR A 250 -27.25 -6.54 -3.13
CA THR A 250 -28.40 -6.21 -2.26
C THR A 250 -27.85 -5.84 -0.88
N PRO A 251 -28.12 -4.63 -0.36
CA PRO A 251 -28.93 -3.56 -0.95
C PRO A 251 -28.31 -2.97 -2.23
N PRO A 252 -29.12 -2.28 -3.06
CA PRO A 252 -28.61 -1.59 -4.24
C PRO A 252 -27.50 -0.61 -3.89
N ALA A 253 -26.49 -0.51 -4.74
CA ALA A 253 -25.42 0.46 -4.58
C ALA A 253 -25.95 1.90 -4.60
N PRO A 254 -25.42 2.80 -3.77
CA PRO A 254 -25.87 4.19 -3.71
C PRO A 254 -25.57 4.93 -5.02
N GLU A 255 -26.32 6.01 -5.26
CA GLU A 255 -26.22 6.80 -6.51
C GLU A 255 -24.80 7.35 -6.73
N TRP A 256 -24.13 7.83 -5.69
CA TRP A 256 -22.77 8.37 -5.83
C TRP A 256 -21.78 7.34 -6.36
N LEU A 257 -21.95 6.06 -5.99
CA LEU A 257 -21.08 4.96 -6.37
C LEU A 257 -21.34 4.56 -7.82
N THR A 258 -22.60 4.30 -8.16
CA THR A 258 -23.02 3.92 -9.52
C THR A 258 -22.75 5.05 -10.53
N ALA A 259 -23.04 6.30 -10.17
CA ALA A 259 -22.72 7.46 -11.01
C ALA A 259 -21.20 7.69 -11.12
N GLY A 260 -20.43 7.43 -10.06
CA GLY A 260 -18.97 7.49 -10.09
C GLY A 260 -18.38 6.50 -11.10
N ILE A 261 -18.82 5.25 -11.07
CA ILE A 261 -18.44 4.22 -12.03
C ILE A 261 -18.80 4.64 -13.46
N ALA A 262 -20.04 5.07 -13.68
CA ALA A 262 -20.50 5.50 -15.00
C ALA A 262 -19.68 6.68 -15.58
N ARG A 263 -19.30 7.65 -14.74
CA ARG A 263 -18.42 8.76 -15.14
C ARG A 263 -17.03 8.28 -15.52
N SER A 264 -16.42 7.40 -14.72
CA SER A 264 -15.08 6.86 -15.04
C SER A 264 -15.08 6.07 -16.34
N VAL A 265 -16.11 5.25 -16.59
CA VAL A 265 -16.29 4.52 -17.85
C VAL A 265 -16.42 5.49 -19.03
N ALA A 266 -17.25 6.52 -18.92
CA ALA A 266 -17.43 7.52 -19.96
C ALA A 266 -16.14 8.30 -20.25
N ALA A 267 -15.39 8.68 -19.21
CA ALA A 267 -14.11 9.36 -19.34
C ALA A 267 -13.07 8.50 -20.07
N ARG A 268 -13.00 7.19 -19.76
CA ARG A 268 -12.12 6.24 -20.45
C ARG A 268 -12.49 6.05 -21.91
N ALA A 269 -13.78 5.94 -22.22
CA ALA A 269 -14.24 5.88 -23.60
C ALA A 269 -13.87 7.13 -24.41
N ALA A 270 -13.93 8.32 -23.79
CA ALA A 270 -13.56 9.59 -24.43
C ALA A 270 -12.03 9.73 -24.64
N ALA A 271 -11.21 9.19 -23.75
CA ALA A 271 -9.74 9.23 -23.86
C ALA A 271 -9.18 8.26 -24.92
N GLY A 272 -9.96 7.28 -25.36
CA GLY A 272 -9.54 6.23 -26.28
C GLY A 272 -8.75 5.11 -25.59
N SER A 273 -8.96 3.87 -26.04
CA SER A 273 -8.43 2.62 -25.44
C SER A 273 -6.90 2.43 -25.52
N GLY A 274 -6.13 3.48 -25.83
CA GLY A 274 -4.67 3.42 -26.00
C GLY A 274 -3.85 4.19 -24.96
N GLY A 275 -4.50 4.92 -24.06
CA GLY A 275 -3.83 5.65 -22.97
C GLY A 275 -3.48 4.71 -21.81
N GLY A 276 -2.42 3.91 -21.99
CA GLY A 276 -1.80 3.20 -20.87
C GLY A 276 -1.06 4.20 -19.97
N PHE A 277 -1.22 4.05 -18.65
CA PHE A 277 -0.43 4.77 -17.66
C PHE A 277 1.05 4.39 -17.85
N ARG A 278 1.91 5.36 -18.17
CA ARG A 278 3.35 5.14 -18.44
C ARG A 278 4.15 5.11 -17.15
#